data_AF-A0A941BQW9-F1
#
_entry.id   AF-A0A941BQW9-F1
#
_cell.length_a   1.000
_cell.length_b   1.000
_cell.length_c   1.000
_cell.angle_alpha   90.00
_cell.angle_beta   90.00
_cell.angle_gamma   90.00
#
_symmetry.space_group_name_H-M   'P 1'
#
loop_
_entity.id
_entity.type
_entity.pdbx_description
1 polymer ?
#
loop_
_entity_poly.entity_id
_entity_poly.type
_entity_poly.pdbx_seq_one_letter_code
_entity_poly.pdbx_strand_id
1 'polypeptide(L)'
;MDLLDFARGPALRFAMAVFVLGVAWRLIGVLLLPRIGDRSPAREGAPPAAMAALGTVLRRMWPRRDIFPRTVFTTVNSFVFHLGLAVVVFGLAAHIVFLRDLLGLHWPALPSNLVFAVAVVTLASLLGALVFRVSSPVTRLITRRSDYLSWLLTFLPVLTGLLATAHLGARYETLLAIHLLSIAAFLVWFPFGMLMHAVLFAFSRGATGIRFSHRGVKV
;
A
#
# COMPACT_ATOMS: atom_id res chain seq x y z
N MET A 1 -1.79 27.48 -18.79
CA MET A 1 -1.49 26.50 -17.75
C MET A 1 -0.54 25.50 -18.37
N ASP A 2 0.68 25.39 -17.83
CA ASP A 2 1.61 24.38 -18.32
C ASP A 2 1.24 22.99 -17.75
N LEU A 3 1.94 21.94 -18.20
CA LEU A 3 1.68 20.57 -17.76
C LEU A 3 1.91 20.39 -16.25
N LEU A 4 2.92 21.06 -15.70
CA LEU A 4 3.29 20.95 -14.29
C LEU A 4 2.26 21.64 -13.40
N ASP A 5 1.77 22.82 -13.79
CA ASP A 5 0.68 23.56 -13.14
C ASP A 5 -0.60 22.74 -13.09
N PHE A 6 -0.95 22.09 -14.19
CA PHE A 6 -2.10 21.18 -14.23
C PHE A 6 -1.91 19.99 -13.27
N ALA A 7 -0.74 19.37 -13.32
CA ALA A 7 -0.42 18.20 -12.50
C ALA A 7 -0.43 18.51 -11.00
N ARG A 8 0.23 19.60 -10.56
CA ARG A 8 0.33 20.00 -9.14
C ARG A 8 -0.93 20.68 -8.59
N GLY A 9 -1.76 21.24 -9.46
CA GLY A 9 -2.98 21.96 -9.09
C GLY A 9 -4.23 21.10 -9.31
N PRO A 10 -4.99 21.33 -10.40
CA PRO A 10 -6.28 20.67 -10.63
C PRO A 10 -6.25 19.14 -10.55
N ALA A 11 -5.29 18.49 -11.20
CA ALA A 11 -5.25 17.02 -11.28
C ALA A 11 -5.04 16.37 -9.90
N LEU A 12 -4.05 16.85 -9.14
CA LEU A 12 -3.75 16.32 -7.82
C LEU A 12 -4.88 16.59 -6.82
N ARG A 13 -5.49 17.78 -6.84
CA ARG A 13 -6.63 18.11 -5.96
C ARG A 13 -7.83 17.20 -6.24
N PHE A 14 -8.16 16.99 -7.51
CA PHE A 14 -9.21 16.06 -7.90
C PHE A 14 -8.90 14.63 -7.44
N ALA A 15 -7.68 14.16 -7.69
CA ALA A 15 -7.25 12.82 -7.29
C ALA A 15 -7.30 12.61 -5.78
N MET A 16 -6.89 13.60 -4.99
CA MET A 16 -7.01 13.59 -3.54
C MET A 16 -8.47 13.52 -3.08
N ALA A 17 -9.37 14.29 -3.69
CA ALA A 17 -10.79 14.24 -3.35
C ALA A 17 -11.38 12.85 -3.63
N VAL A 18 -11.09 12.27 -4.80
CA VAL A 18 -11.52 10.90 -5.15
C VAL A 18 -10.93 9.88 -4.18
N PHE A 19 -9.65 10.01 -3.83
CA PHE A 19 -8.99 9.14 -2.87
C PHE A 19 -9.68 9.16 -1.50
N VAL A 20 -9.84 10.35 -0.91
CA VAL A 20 -10.43 10.50 0.43
C VAL A 20 -11.88 10.03 0.45
N LEU A 21 -12.70 10.51 -0.49
CA LEU A 21 -14.11 10.14 -0.55
C LEU A 21 -14.30 8.66 -0.87
N GLY A 22 -13.50 8.10 -1.78
CA GLY A 22 -13.56 6.68 -2.14
C GLY A 22 -13.12 5.76 -1.01
N VAL A 23 -12.04 6.12 -0.30
CA VAL A 23 -11.56 5.37 0.88
C VAL A 23 -12.63 5.41 1.98
N ALA A 24 -13.19 6.59 2.26
CA ALA A 24 -14.25 6.76 3.25
C ALA A 24 -15.50 5.95 2.87
N TRP A 25 -16.00 6.09 1.65
CA TRP A 25 -17.17 5.35 1.15
C TRP A 25 -16.98 3.84 1.28
N ARG A 26 -15.84 3.31 0.84
CA ARG A 26 -15.57 1.87 0.91
C ARG A 26 -15.40 1.37 2.34
N LEU A 27 -14.74 2.15 3.19
CA LEU A 27 -14.55 1.79 4.60
C LEU A 27 -15.89 1.79 5.35
N ILE A 28 -16.67 2.88 5.22
CA ILE A 28 -18.00 3.00 5.82
C ILE A 28 -18.90 1.87 5.31
N GLY A 29 -18.93 1.63 4.00
CA GLY A 29 -19.71 0.55 3.40
C GLY A 29 -19.39 -0.82 4.02
N VAL A 30 -18.11 -1.17 4.16
CA VAL A 30 -17.70 -2.43 4.80
C VAL A 30 -18.07 -2.47 6.29
N LEU A 31 -17.95 -1.35 7.01
CA LEU A 31 -18.24 -1.30 8.43
C LEU A 31 -19.75 -1.38 8.73
N LEU A 32 -20.59 -0.87 7.83
CA LEU A 32 -22.06 -0.90 7.92
C LEU A 32 -22.69 -2.21 7.44
N LEU A 33 -21.93 -3.10 6.80
CA LEU A 33 -22.46 -4.41 6.39
C LEU A 33 -23.00 -5.19 7.61
N PRO A 34 -24.20 -5.79 7.50
CA PRO A 34 -24.77 -6.61 8.56
C PRO A 34 -23.80 -7.71 8.99
N ARG A 35 -23.54 -7.80 10.29
CA ARG A 35 -22.67 -8.84 10.86
C ARG A 35 -23.56 -9.90 11.48
N ILE A 36 -23.44 -11.13 11.00
CA ILE A 36 -24.00 -12.28 11.71
C ILE A 36 -23.15 -12.47 12.96
N GLY A 37 -23.70 -12.06 14.10
CA GLY A 37 -23.06 -12.24 15.40
C GLY A 37 -22.87 -13.72 15.71
N ASP A 38 -21.72 -14.07 16.30
CA ASP A 38 -21.55 -15.39 16.88
C ASP A 38 -22.39 -15.42 18.17
N ARG A 39 -23.45 -16.25 18.17
CA ARG A 39 -24.37 -16.39 19.32
C ARG A 39 -23.88 -17.40 20.36
N SER A 40 -22.78 -18.09 20.08
CA SER A 40 -22.18 -19.00 21.05
C SER A 40 -21.60 -18.21 22.23
N PRO A 41 -21.53 -18.79 23.43
CA PRO A 41 -20.75 -18.19 24.50
C PRO A 41 -19.27 -18.16 24.11
N ALA A 42 -18.58 -17.09 24.51
CA ALA A 42 -17.13 -17.01 24.34
C ALA A 42 -16.45 -18.16 25.10
N ARG A 43 -15.39 -18.72 24.52
CA ARG A 43 -14.56 -19.72 25.19
C ARG A 43 -13.97 -19.11 26.48
N GLU A 44 -13.90 -19.91 27.55
CA GLU A 44 -13.22 -19.51 28.78
C GLU A 44 -11.81 -19.00 28.50
N GLY A 45 -11.47 -17.84 29.07
CA GLY A 45 -10.19 -17.17 28.85
C GLY A 45 -10.06 -16.39 27.53
N ALA A 46 -11.12 -16.25 26.73
CA ALA A 46 -11.09 -15.42 25.53
C ALA A 46 -10.85 -13.94 25.89
N PRO A 47 -9.86 -13.27 25.26
CA PRO A 47 -9.60 -11.87 25.52
C PRO A 47 -10.73 -10.96 25.02
N PRO A 48 -10.86 -9.74 25.56
CA PRO A 48 -11.78 -8.73 25.04
C PRO A 48 -11.59 -8.51 23.53
N ALA A 49 -12.68 -8.21 22.82
CA ALA A 49 -12.67 -8.08 21.35
C ALA A 49 -11.61 -7.11 20.83
N ALA A 50 -11.41 -5.97 21.49
CA ALA A 50 -10.37 -4.99 21.11
C ALA A 50 -8.97 -5.59 21.22
N MET A 51 -8.65 -6.26 22.34
CA MET A 51 -7.35 -6.92 22.53
C MET A 51 -7.13 -8.05 21.52
N ALA A 52 -8.16 -8.87 21.27
CA ALA A 52 -8.14 -9.91 20.24
C ALA A 52 -7.84 -9.34 18.85
N ALA A 53 -8.46 -8.22 18.51
CA ALA A 53 -8.26 -7.52 17.24
C ALA A 53 -6.83 -6.99 17.13
N LEU A 54 -6.38 -6.16 18.08
CA LEU A 54 -5.04 -5.58 18.07
C LEU A 54 -3.95 -6.66 18.06
N GLY A 55 -4.07 -7.66 18.95
CA GLY A 55 -3.11 -8.77 19.03
C GLY A 55 -2.97 -9.51 17.70
N THR A 56 -4.08 -9.76 17.01
CA THR A 56 -4.07 -10.42 15.70
C THR A 56 -3.49 -9.54 14.59
N VAL A 57 -3.79 -8.23 14.59
CA VAL A 57 -3.24 -7.27 13.62
C VAL A 57 -1.72 -7.25 13.72
N LEU A 58 -1.19 -7.10 14.93
CA LEU A 58 0.24 -7.02 15.21
C LEU A 58 0.95 -8.37 14.95
N ARG A 59 0.43 -9.47 15.49
CA ARG A 59 1.07 -10.79 15.32
C ARG A 59 1.15 -11.22 13.86
N ARG A 60 0.12 -10.91 13.07
CA ARG A 60 0.09 -11.23 11.63
C ARG A 60 0.91 -10.27 10.76
N MET A 61 1.60 -9.30 11.35
CA MET A 61 2.65 -8.58 10.62
C MET A 61 3.84 -9.48 10.35
N TRP A 62 4.10 -10.50 11.17
CA TRP A 62 5.17 -11.45 10.94
C TRP A 62 4.71 -12.69 10.17
N PRO A 63 5.50 -13.21 9.21
CA PRO A 63 5.16 -14.44 8.50
C PRO A 63 5.12 -15.63 9.46
N ARG A 64 4.18 -16.55 9.19
CA ARG A 64 4.06 -17.77 9.99
C ARG A 64 5.16 -18.77 9.60
N ARG A 65 5.82 -19.36 10.60
CA ARG A 65 6.99 -20.23 10.42
C ARG A 65 6.69 -21.51 9.62
N ASP A 66 5.47 -22.01 9.73
CA ASP A 66 4.94 -23.19 9.02
C ASP A 66 4.79 -22.96 7.51
N ILE A 67 4.41 -21.76 7.09
CA ILE A 67 4.15 -21.42 5.68
C ILE A 67 5.37 -20.79 5.00
N PHE A 68 6.24 -20.15 5.79
CA PHE A 68 7.39 -19.41 5.28
C PHE A 68 8.27 -20.21 4.30
N PRO A 69 8.67 -21.48 4.56
CA PRO A 69 9.52 -22.25 3.65
C PRO A 69 8.94 -22.42 2.24
N ARG A 70 7.61 -22.42 2.11
CA ARG A 70 6.91 -22.57 0.82
C ARG A 70 6.62 -21.23 0.13
N THR A 71 6.85 -20.11 0.82
CA THR A 71 6.46 -18.77 0.39
C THR A 71 7.58 -17.75 0.56
N VAL A 72 8.84 -18.21 0.61
CA VAL A 72 10.02 -17.37 0.89
C VAL A 72 10.06 -16.18 -0.05
N PHE A 73 10.02 -16.42 -1.37
CA PHE A 73 10.06 -15.35 -2.36
C PHE A 73 8.92 -14.35 -2.15
N THR A 74 7.66 -14.81 -2.14
CA THR A 74 6.49 -13.93 -2.00
C THR A 74 6.55 -13.11 -0.72
N THR A 75 6.94 -13.74 0.40
CA THR A 75 7.04 -13.10 1.70
C THR A 75 8.15 -12.05 1.69
N VAL A 76 9.39 -12.44 1.41
CA VAL A 76 10.54 -11.53 1.44
C VAL A 76 10.34 -10.39 0.45
N ASN A 77 9.96 -10.70 -0.79
CA ASN A 77 9.71 -9.68 -1.81
C ASN A 77 8.61 -8.70 -1.38
N SER A 78 7.55 -9.19 -0.72
CA SER A 78 6.51 -8.30 -0.17
C SER A 78 7.07 -7.33 0.86
N PHE A 79 7.92 -7.77 1.79
CA PHE A 79 8.55 -6.86 2.74
C PHE A 79 9.47 -5.85 2.05
N VAL A 80 10.27 -6.32 1.08
CA VAL A 80 11.22 -5.48 0.35
C VAL A 80 10.52 -4.29 -0.30
N PHE A 81 9.50 -4.52 -1.14
CA PHE A 81 8.85 -3.38 -1.79
C PHE A 81 7.96 -2.56 -0.85
N HIS A 82 7.30 -3.14 0.17
CA HIS A 82 6.48 -2.33 1.09
C HIS A 82 7.33 -1.42 1.98
N LEU A 83 8.40 -1.96 2.56
CA LEU A 83 9.33 -1.16 3.36
C LEU A 83 10.06 -0.16 2.47
N GLY A 84 10.45 -0.58 1.26
CA GLY A 84 11.05 0.30 0.27
C GLY A 84 10.14 1.48 -0.10
N LEU A 85 8.86 1.23 -0.40
CA LEU A 85 7.86 2.28 -0.63
C LEU A 85 7.73 3.22 0.58
N ALA A 86 7.70 2.68 1.81
CA ALA A 86 7.63 3.50 3.02
C ALA A 86 8.87 4.40 3.16
N VAL A 87 10.07 3.87 2.92
CA VAL A 87 11.32 4.65 2.96
C VAL A 87 11.36 5.71 1.85
N VAL A 88 10.86 5.41 0.64
CA VAL A 88 10.82 6.39 -0.46
C VAL A 88 9.87 7.54 -0.16
N VAL A 89 8.66 7.23 0.31
CA VAL A 89 7.61 8.23 0.60
C VAL A 89 7.95 9.04 1.85
N PHE A 90 8.44 8.40 2.91
CA PHE A 90 8.69 9.10 4.17
C PHE A 90 10.15 9.52 4.37
N GLY A 91 11.11 8.98 3.62
CA GLY A 91 12.53 9.28 3.80
C GLY A 91 13.07 10.39 2.89
N LEU A 92 12.44 10.65 1.74
CA LEU A 92 12.93 11.64 0.78
C LEU A 92 12.50 13.07 1.14
N ALA A 93 13.43 14.03 1.12
CA ALA A 93 13.15 15.43 1.41
C ALA A 93 12.01 16.01 0.56
N ALA A 94 11.95 15.69 -0.74
CA ALA A 94 10.90 16.18 -1.64
C ALA A 94 9.50 15.72 -1.20
N HIS A 95 9.34 14.46 -0.76
CA HIS A 95 8.07 13.96 -0.25
C HIS A 95 7.74 14.54 1.13
N ILE A 96 8.74 14.77 1.98
CA ILE A 96 8.52 15.38 3.31
C ILE A 96 8.02 16.83 3.15
N VAL A 97 8.59 17.61 2.22
CA VAL A 97 8.10 18.97 1.94
C VAL A 97 6.66 18.92 1.41
N PHE A 98 6.36 18.00 0.49
CA PHE A 98 4.99 17.80 0.02
C PHE A 98 4.02 17.47 1.17
N LEU A 99 4.40 16.58 2.10
CA LEU A 99 3.59 16.23 3.26
C LEU A 99 3.46 17.36 4.29
N ARG A 100 4.49 18.20 4.43
CA ARG A 100 4.45 19.42 5.24
C ARG A 100 3.41 20.39 4.70
N ASP A 101 3.40 20.62 3.39
CA ASP A 101 2.45 21.55 2.77
C ASP A 101 1.01 21.02 2.81
N LEU A 102 0.84 19.69 2.78
CA LEU A 102 -0.47 19.05 2.82
C LEU A 102 -1.04 18.88 4.24
N LEU A 103 -0.22 18.46 5.20
CA LEU A 103 -0.66 18.01 6.54
C LEU A 103 -0.05 18.83 7.69
N GLY A 104 0.94 19.69 7.41
CA GLY A 104 1.72 20.40 8.44
C GLY A 104 2.77 19.53 9.15
N LEU A 105 2.93 18.26 8.77
CA LEU A 105 3.84 17.32 9.41
C LEU A 105 5.21 17.28 8.71
N HIS A 106 6.30 17.24 9.47
CA HIS A 106 7.65 17.09 8.93
C HIS A 106 8.60 16.38 9.90
N TRP A 107 9.71 15.86 9.38
CA TRP A 107 10.78 15.23 10.14
C TRP A 107 12.09 15.28 9.33
N PRO A 108 13.26 14.92 9.91
CA PRO A 108 14.52 14.91 9.18
C PRO A 108 14.51 13.92 8.01
N ALA A 109 14.99 14.37 6.84
CA ALA A 109 15.13 13.52 5.67
C ALA A 109 16.30 12.54 5.82
N LEU A 110 16.18 11.38 5.16
CA LEU A 110 17.28 10.45 4.98
C LEU A 110 18.25 10.93 3.88
N PRO A 111 19.50 10.44 3.86
CA PRO A 111 20.44 10.74 2.78
C PRO A 111 19.86 10.37 1.40
N SER A 112 19.87 11.30 0.44
CA SER A 112 19.27 11.09 -0.88
C SER A 112 19.79 9.84 -1.60
N ASN A 113 21.09 9.53 -1.45
CA ASN A 113 21.70 8.34 -2.05
C ASN A 113 21.13 7.03 -1.49
N LEU A 114 20.81 7.01 -0.18
CA LEU A 114 20.17 5.86 0.46
C LEU A 114 18.76 5.66 -0.10
N VAL A 115 17.97 6.74 -0.16
CA VAL A 115 16.60 6.67 -0.68
C VAL A 115 16.60 6.28 -2.16
N PHE A 116 17.54 6.78 -2.95
CA PHE A 116 17.71 6.39 -4.35
C PHE A 116 18.02 4.90 -4.49
N ALA A 117 18.97 4.37 -3.72
CA ALA A 117 19.28 2.94 -3.73
C ALA A 117 18.07 2.09 -3.33
N VAL A 118 17.34 2.50 -2.29
CA VAL A 118 16.11 1.82 -1.85
C VAL A 118 15.02 1.88 -2.92
N ALA A 119 14.87 3.00 -3.62
CA ALA A 119 13.91 3.14 -4.72
C ALA A 119 14.25 2.19 -5.88
N VAL A 120 15.53 2.05 -6.24
CA VAL A 120 15.98 1.08 -7.27
C VAL A 120 15.66 -0.35 -6.86
N VAL A 121 15.96 -0.73 -5.60
CA VAL A 121 15.63 -2.06 -5.06
C VAL A 121 14.10 -2.28 -5.06
N THR A 122 13.32 -1.26 -4.70
CA THR A 122 11.85 -1.30 -4.71
C THR A 122 11.33 -1.54 -6.13
N LEU A 123 11.86 -0.82 -7.11
CA LEU A 123 11.50 -0.97 -8.51
C LEU A 123 11.82 -2.38 -9.03
N ALA A 124 13.02 -2.89 -8.73
CA ALA A 124 13.43 -4.25 -9.08
C ALA A 124 12.54 -5.31 -8.41
N SER A 125 12.16 -5.10 -7.14
CA SER A 125 11.25 -5.99 -6.39
C SER A 125 9.83 -6.00 -6.97
N LEU A 126 9.33 -4.85 -7.45
CA LEU A 126 8.05 -4.76 -8.17
C LEU A 126 8.10 -5.50 -9.51
N LEU A 127 9.20 -5.40 -10.26
CA LEU A 127 9.40 -6.19 -11.48
C LEU A 127 9.47 -7.69 -11.16
N GLY A 128 10.22 -8.08 -10.12
CA GLY A 128 10.28 -9.47 -9.66
C GLY A 128 8.90 -10.02 -9.27
N ALA A 129 8.06 -9.21 -8.62
CA ALA A 129 6.68 -9.57 -8.30
C ALA A 129 5.84 -9.82 -9.57
N LEU A 130 6.01 -8.99 -10.61
CA LEU A 130 5.32 -9.17 -11.87
C LEU A 130 5.79 -10.45 -12.58
N VAL A 131 7.10 -10.65 -12.70
CA VAL A 131 7.70 -11.84 -13.33
C VAL A 131 7.19 -13.11 -12.64
N PHE A 132 7.29 -13.18 -11.31
CA PHE A 132 6.77 -14.32 -10.55
C PHE A 132 5.28 -14.55 -10.81
N ARG A 133 4.48 -13.48 -10.89
CA ARG A 133 3.04 -13.56 -11.11
C ARG A 133 2.68 -14.12 -12.49
N VAL A 134 3.39 -13.72 -13.55
CA VAL A 134 3.11 -14.17 -14.93
C VAL A 134 3.71 -15.54 -15.23
N SER A 135 4.83 -15.89 -14.59
CA SER A 135 5.53 -17.16 -14.79
C SER A 135 4.92 -18.31 -13.99
N SER A 136 4.36 -18.07 -12.80
CA SER A 136 3.76 -19.13 -12.00
C SER A 136 2.35 -19.50 -12.52
N PRO A 137 2.09 -20.78 -12.86
CA PRO A 137 0.77 -21.22 -13.34
C PRO A 137 -0.34 -20.92 -12.33
N VAL A 138 -0.04 -21.10 -11.04
CA VAL A 138 -1.01 -20.92 -9.94
C VAL A 138 -1.38 -19.46 -9.80
N THR A 139 -0.41 -18.55 -9.77
CA THR A 139 -0.72 -17.12 -9.61
C THR A 139 -1.40 -16.56 -10.84
N ARG A 140 -1.04 -17.03 -12.05
CA ARG A 140 -1.69 -16.60 -13.28
C ARG A 140 -3.16 -17.00 -13.32
N LEU A 141 -3.52 -18.17 -12.81
CA LEU A 141 -4.90 -18.66 -12.74
C LEU A 141 -5.80 -17.78 -11.84
N ILE A 142 -5.26 -17.25 -10.75
CA ILE A 142 -6.02 -16.45 -9.78
C ILE A 142 -5.90 -14.93 -9.99
N THR A 143 -5.08 -14.49 -10.96
CA THR A 143 -4.83 -13.06 -11.22
C THR A 143 -5.91 -12.47 -12.11
N ARG A 144 -6.43 -11.29 -11.72
CA ARG A 144 -7.38 -10.50 -12.50
C ARG A 144 -6.70 -9.32 -13.19
N ARG A 145 -7.35 -8.73 -14.20
CA ARG A 145 -6.84 -7.52 -14.89
C ARG A 145 -6.61 -6.35 -13.94
N SER A 146 -7.44 -6.20 -12.92
CA SER A 146 -7.31 -5.20 -11.85
C SER A 146 -5.99 -5.31 -11.08
N ASP A 147 -5.39 -6.49 -11.04
CA ASP A 147 -4.17 -6.75 -10.27
C ASP A 147 -2.96 -6.21 -11.02
N TYR A 148 -2.91 -6.41 -12.33
CA TYR A 148 -1.90 -5.80 -13.21
C TYR A 148 -2.04 -4.28 -13.22
N LEU A 149 -3.26 -3.75 -13.23
CA LEU A 149 -3.47 -2.29 -13.14
C LEU A 149 -3.01 -1.73 -11.79
N SER A 150 -3.34 -2.41 -10.68
CA SER A 150 -2.90 -1.98 -9.34
C SER A 150 -1.37 -2.04 -9.21
N TRP A 151 -0.74 -3.07 -9.79
CA TRP A 151 0.72 -3.17 -9.88
C TRP A 151 1.30 -2.02 -10.70
N LEU A 152 0.76 -1.76 -11.90
CA LEU A 152 1.25 -0.72 -12.80
C LEU A 152 1.17 0.66 -12.14
N LEU A 153 0.05 0.97 -11.49
CA LEU A 153 -0.15 2.25 -10.82
C LEU A 153 0.71 2.39 -9.56
N THR A 154 1.17 1.30 -8.95
CA THR A 154 2.17 1.34 -7.86
C THR A 154 3.59 1.51 -8.42
N PHE A 155 3.87 0.88 -9.56
CA PHE A 155 5.16 0.88 -10.22
C PHE A 155 5.50 2.24 -10.85
N LEU A 156 4.53 2.88 -11.52
CA LEU A 156 4.76 4.13 -12.26
C LEU A 156 5.27 5.28 -11.39
N PRO A 157 4.75 5.55 -10.18
CA PRO A 157 5.31 6.59 -9.32
C PRO A 157 6.76 6.35 -8.92
N VAL A 158 7.13 5.08 -8.64
CA VAL A 158 8.52 4.74 -8.31
C VAL A 158 9.43 4.95 -9.52
N LEU A 159 9.01 4.47 -10.70
CA LEU A 159 9.78 4.63 -11.93
C LEU A 159 9.96 6.11 -12.29
N THR A 160 8.86 6.87 -12.33
CA THR A 160 8.89 8.29 -12.73
C THR A 160 9.62 9.15 -11.71
N GLY A 161 9.54 8.82 -10.41
CA GLY A 161 10.29 9.50 -9.35
C GLY A 161 11.80 9.26 -9.45
N LEU A 162 12.21 8.04 -9.81
CA LEU A 162 13.61 7.72 -10.12
C LEU A 162 14.10 8.49 -11.34
N LEU A 163 13.33 8.53 -12.42
CA LEU A 163 13.67 9.28 -13.63
C LEU A 163 13.82 10.78 -13.34
N ALA A 164 12.89 11.36 -12.57
CA ALA A 164 12.94 12.77 -12.17
C ALA A 164 14.17 13.07 -11.30
N THR A 165 14.49 12.20 -10.34
CA THR A 165 15.66 12.38 -9.46
C THR A 165 16.97 12.23 -10.23
N ALA A 166 17.04 11.27 -11.14
CA ALA A 166 18.22 11.03 -11.99
C ALA A 166 18.33 12.01 -13.17
N HIS A 167 17.33 12.87 -13.40
CA HIS A 167 17.26 13.80 -14.53
C HIS A 167 17.38 13.07 -15.89
N LEU A 168 16.71 11.93 -16.02
CA LEU A 168 16.80 11.06 -17.20
C LEU A 168 15.58 11.16 -18.10
N GLY A 169 15.80 11.37 -19.40
CA GLY A 169 14.81 11.18 -20.47
C GLY A 169 14.03 12.42 -20.89
N ALA A 170 13.90 13.44 -20.04
CA ALA A 170 13.26 14.72 -20.39
C ALA A 170 13.70 15.85 -19.45
N ARG A 171 13.20 17.07 -19.70
CA ARG A 171 13.33 18.20 -18.78
C ARG A 171 12.73 17.87 -17.41
N TYR A 172 13.37 18.37 -16.34
CA TYR A 172 12.98 18.08 -14.96
C TYR A 172 11.51 18.42 -14.68
N GLU A 173 11.03 19.55 -15.18
CA GLU A 173 9.65 20.02 -14.99
C GLU A 173 8.64 19.04 -15.61
N THR A 174 8.98 18.49 -16.78
CA THR A 174 8.17 17.47 -17.46
C THR A 174 8.18 16.16 -16.69
N LEU A 175 9.35 15.70 -16.22
CA LEU A 175 9.47 14.47 -15.43
C LEU A 175 8.72 14.58 -14.10
N LEU A 176 8.82 15.72 -13.43
CA LEU A 176 8.08 16.02 -12.21
C LEU A 176 6.56 16.03 -12.47
N ALA A 177 6.11 16.64 -13.56
CA ALA A 177 4.70 16.64 -13.93
C ALA A 177 4.19 15.21 -14.20
N ILE A 178 4.95 14.39 -14.92
CA ILE A 178 4.62 12.98 -15.17
C ILE A 178 4.58 12.20 -13.85
N HIS A 179 5.52 12.43 -12.94
CA HIS A 179 5.51 11.80 -11.62
C HIS A 179 4.25 12.16 -10.83
N LEU A 180 3.89 13.44 -10.76
CA LEU A 180 2.67 13.90 -10.09
C LEU A 180 1.40 13.34 -10.73
N LEU A 181 1.33 13.24 -12.06
CA LEU A 181 0.21 12.62 -12.76
C LEU A 181 0.13 11.11 -12.49
N SER A 182 1.26 10.41 -12.36
CA SER A 182 1.26 9.00 -11.99
C SER A 182 0.76 8.78 -10.55
N ILE A 183 1.09 9.68 -9.62
CA ILE A 183 0.54 9.70 -8.26
C ILE A 183 -0.96 10.01 -8.29
N ALA A 184 -1.39 10.99 -9.10
CA ALA A 184 -2.81 11.31 -9.25
C ALA A 184 -3.61 10.09 -9.75
N ALA A 185 -3.10 9.38 -10.76
CA ALA A 185 -3.72 8.14 -11.24
C ALA A 185 -3.75 7.03 -10.17
N PHE A 186 -2.66 6.87 -9.41
CA PHE A 186 -2.59 5.95 -8.27
C PHE A 186 -3.66 6.27 -7.23
N LEU A 187 -3.80 7.53 -6.82
CA LEU A 187 -4.76 7.99 -5.82
C LEU A 187 -6.21 7.79 -6.27
N VAL A 188 -6.51 8.09 -7.55
CA VAL A 188 -7.83 7.84 -8.13
C VAL A 188 -8.20 6.36 -8.11
N TRP A 189 -7.26 5.47 -8.44
CA TRP A 189 -7.51 4.02 -8.46
C TRP A 189 -7.53 3.36 -7.08
N PHE A 190 -6.81 3.95 -6.12
CA PHE A 190 -6.54 3.38 -4.80
C PHE A 190 -7.76 2.77 -4.09
N PRO A 191 -8.91 3.49 -3.93
CA PRO A 191 -10.05 2.95 -3.20
C PRO A 191 -10.77 1.82 -3.96
N PHE A 192 -10.65 1.77 -5.29
CA PHE A 192 -11.41 0.84 -6.14
C PHE A 192 -10.64 -0.46 -6.44
N GLY A 193 -9.31 -0.43 -6.33
CA GLY A 193 -8.45 -1.59 -6.62
C GLY A 193 -8.12 -2.48 -5.41
N MET A 194 -7.09 -3.31 -5.61
CA MET A 194 -6.48 -4.09 -4.54
C MET A 194 -5.66 -3.23 -3.56
N LEU A 195 -5.33 -1.99 -3.93
CA LEU A 195 -4.53 -1.06 -3.11
C LEU A 195 -5.18 -0.74 -1.76
N MET A 196 -6.51 -0.76 -1.70
CA MET A 196 -7.27 -0.57 -0.46
C MET A 196 -6.91 -1.58 0.66
N HIS A 197 -6.18 -2.67 0.37
CA HIS A 197 -5.61 -3.51 1.42
C HIS A 197 -4.75 -2.72 2.42
N ALA A 198 -4.11 -1.62 1.98
CA ALA A 198 -3.36 -0.72 2.86
C ALA A 198 -4.22 -0.11 3.98
N VAL A 199 -5.54 -0.03 3.80
CA VAL A 199 -6.50 0.40 4.84
C VAL A 199 -7.20 -0.81 5.47
N LEU A 200 -7.70 -1.74 4.63
CA LEU A 200 -8.56 -2.83 5.09
C LEU A 200 -7.82 -3.96 5.84
N PHE A 201 -6.48 -4.03 5.77
CA PHE A 201 -5.74 -5.08 6.48
C PHE A 201 -6.01 -5.06 7.99
N ALA A 202 -6.09 -3.87 8.61
CA ALA A 202 -6.32 -3.73 10.04
C ALA A 202 -7.72 -4.22 10.43
N PHE A 203 -8.75 -3.83 9.68
CA PHE A 203 -10.14 -4.22 9.93
C PHE A 203 -10.38 -5.72 9.67
N SER A 204 -9.87 -6.25 8.56
CA SER A 204 -10.04 -7.66 8.19
C SER A 204 -9.31 -8.59 9.16
N ARG A 205 -8.08 -8.25 9.57
CA ARG A 205 -7.33 -9.01 10.59
C ARG A 205 -7.96 -8.86 11.96
N GLY A 206 -8.41 -7.66 12.33
CA GLY A 206 -9.10 -7.41 13.60
C GLY A 206 -10.36 -8.24 13.75
N ALA A 207 -11.22 -8.24 12.72
CA ALA A 207 -12.44 -9.06 12.70
C ALA A 207 -12.15 -10.57 12.76
N THR A 208 -11.07 -11.01 12.10
CA THR A 208 -10.61 -12.40 12.18
C THR A 208 -10.12 -12.74 13.59
N GLY A 209 -9.37 -11.84 14.22
CA GLY A 209 -8.87 -11.98 15.58
C GLY A 209 -9.98 -12.14 16.60
N ILE A 210 -11.00 -11.28 16.53
CA ILE A 210 -12.19 -11.37 17.39
C ILE A 210 -12.87 -12.73 17.24
N ARG A 211 -13.18 -13.15 16.01
CA ARG A 211 -13.89 -14.42 15.77
C ARG A 211 -13.11 -15.65 16.20
N PHE A 212 -11.80 -15.67 15.94
CA PHE A 212 -10.97 -16.82 16.29
C PHE A 212 -10.71 -16.90 17.79
N SER A 213 -10.47 -15.76 18.45
CA SER A 213 -10.28 -15.71 19.91
C SER A 213 -11.55 -16.12 20.65
N HIS A 214 -12.72 -15.69 20.15
CA HIS A 214 -14.03 -16.10 20.69
C HIS A 214 -14.22 -17.62 20.71
N ARG A 215 -13.68 -18.32 19.70
CA ARG A 215 -13.73 -19.78 19.56
C ARG A 215 -12.57 -20.52 20.22
N GLY A 216 -11.69 -19.82 20.94
CA GLY A 216 -10.52 -20.41 21.61
C GLY A 216 -9.37 -20.79 20.67
N VAL A 217 -9.37 -20.32 19.42
CA VAL A 217 -8.26 -20.55 18.48
C VAL A 217 -7.08 -19.66 18.89
N LYS A 218 -5.88 -20.24 19.02
CA LYS A 218 -4.66 -19.47 19.30
C LYS A 218 -4.20 -18.69 18.05
N VAL A 219 -4.66 -17.44 17.92
CA VAL A 219 -4.56 -16.58 16.71
C VAL A 219 -3.29 -15.82 16.54
#